data_AF-A0A9D0DI58-F1
#
_entry.id   AF-A0A9D0DI58-F1
#
_cell.length_a   1.000
_cell.length_b   1.000
_cell.length_c   1.000
_cell.angle_alpha   90.00
_cell.angle_beta   90.00
_cell.angle_gamma   90.00
#
_symmetry.space_group_name_H-M   'P 1'
#
loop_
_entity.id
_entity.type
_entity.pdbx_description
1 polymer ?
#
loop_
_entity_poly.entity_id
_entity_poly.type
_entity_poly.pdbx_seq_one_letter_code
_entity_poly.pdbx_strand_id
1 'polypeptide(L)'
;MMNHHLSRRHILQLGCTMTAAVLFPETLLGGALSTQSGTIEHPLKKGLVGVPAKPCPNCGMMVNVYARTRHSFTLDSEKHITCSIHCLADMITKSGHQATDINTALYLDPIKMIPAEDALYVVGSDAPGTMTAQSKIGFADPKKAKTFVDDHGGRITDLPHALALATTELDGSYGAIEKKRKKNGLIVEPGPEDRCRVCNMYPARFPKFHSQLRTAAGEVIHFCSSQCLVNFIADQSAYTTKPVTVRAVWVTLYPGGGWEYAGELYYLTGSTGMGPMGPEALPFRWRTKAEALAGSKGGKVYPWDELSPQRILNGL
;
A
#
# COMPACT_ATOMS: atom_id res chain seq x y z
N MET A 1 -19.38 -1.65 53.72
CA MET A 1 -19.62 -3.09 53.59
C MET A 1 -18.52 -3.70 52.73
N MET A 2 -17.70 -4.53 53.38
CA MET A 2 -16.83 -5.61 52.88
C MET A 2 -16.04 -5.44 51.57
N ASN A 3 -14.74 -5.26 51.75
CA ASN A 3 -13.65 -5.80 50.91
C ASN A 3 -13.82 -7.30 50.63
N HIS A 4 -13.27 -7.78 49.50
CA HIS A 4 -12.40 -8.98 49.41
C HIS A 4 -11.81 -9.06 47.99
N HIS A 5 -10.52 -8.75 47.81
CA HIS A 5 -9.35 -9.64 47.92
C HIS A 5 -9.12 -10.61 46.76
N LEU A 6 -7.94 -10.44 46.14
CA LEU A 6 -7.17 -11.44 45.39
C LEU A 6 -7.07 -12.78 46.13
N SER A 7 -6.83 -13.86 45.35
CA SER A 7 -5.87 -14.96 45.62
C SER A 7 -6.45 -16.34 45.36
N ARG A 8 -5.75 -17.18 44.58
CA ARG A 8 -4.88 -18.23 45.14
C ARG A 8 -4.28 -19.11 44.04
N ARG A 9 -2.94 -19.11 44.00
CA ARG A 9 -2.11 -20.26 43.61
C ARG A 9 -2.40 -21.44 44.53
N HIS A 10 -2.33 -22.66 43.98
CA HIS A 10 -1.99 -23.95 44.60
C HIS A 10 -1.96 -24.99 43.45
N ILE A 11 -1.10 -26.01 43.35
CA ILE A 11 0.07 -26.48 44.10
C ILE A 11 0.62 -27.76 43.40
N LEU A 12 1.89 -28.11 43.68
CA LEU A 12 2.61 -29.41 43.53
C LEU A 12 3.01 -29.89 42.11
N GLN A 13 4.30 -29.95 41.71
CA GLN A 13 5.48 -30.72 42.18
C GLN A 13 5.35 -32.25 42.05
N LEU A 14 6.17 -32.86 41.17
CA LEU A 14 7.24 -33.85 41.46
C LEU A 14 7.54 -34.73 40.23
N GLY A 15 8.82 -35.07 40.03
CA GLY A 15 9.20 -36.14 39.08
C GLY A 15 10.54 -35.97 38.39
N CYS A 16 11.63 -35.78 39.15
CA CYS A 16 13.00 -35.89 38.67
C CYS A 16 13.34 -37.37 38.39
N THR A 17 13.95 -37.69 37.25
CA THR A 17 14.97 -38.76 37.18
C THR A 17 15.95 -38.46 36.03
N MET A 18 17.22 -38.49 36.40
CA MET A 18 18.38 -38.32 35.53
C MET A 18 18.71 -39.63 34.80
N THR A 19 19.21 -39.53 33.57
CA THR A 19 20.15 -40.50 33.01
C THR A 19 21.25 -39.82 32.20
N ALA A 20 22.44 -40.38 32.34
CA ALA A 20 23.75 -39.85 32.02
C ALA A 20 24.06 -39.63 30.52
N ALA A 21 24.86 -38.57 30.33
CA ALA A 21 25.95 -38.33 29.38
C ALA A 21 26.26 -39.35 28.27
N VAL A 22 26.42 -38.82 27.05
CA VAL A 22 27.47 -39.23 26.10
C VAL A 22 28.10 -37.96 25.50
N LEU A 23 29.40 -37.80 25.72
CA LEU A 23 30.28 -36.84 25.05
C LEU A 23 30.64 -37.35 23.66
N PHE A 24 30.59 -36.52 22.62
CA PHE A 24 31.41 -36.61 21.40
C PHE A 24 31.41 -35.25 20.67
N PRO A 25 32.42 -34.97 19.82
CA PRO A 25 33.21 -33.74 19.81
C PRO A 25 32.74 -32.73 18.76
N GLU A 26 33.30 -31.52 18.87
CA GLU A 26 33.22 -30.45 17.88
C GLU A 26 33.55 -30.96 16.47
N THR A 27 32.56 -30.92 15.57
CA THR A 27 32.81 -30.83 14.14
C THR A 27 32.30 -29.49 13.65
N LEU A 28 33.27 -28.64 13.30
CA LEU A 28 33.16 -27.57 12.31
C LEU A 28 32.32 -28.04 11.12
N LEU A 29 31.06 -27.62 11.06
CA LEU A 29 30.27 -27.62 9.84
C LEU A 29 29.84 -26.17 9.62
N GLY A 30 30.65 -25.48 8.81
CA GLY A 30 30.24 -24.23 8.19
C GLY A 30 28.87 -24.43 7.57
N GLY A 31 27.91 -23.61 8.02
CA GLY A 31 26.58 -23.59 7.44
C GLY A 31 26.73 -23.38 5.95
N ALA A 32 26.36 -24.41 5.18
CA ALA A 32 26.27 -24.32 3.74
C ALA A 32 25.30 -23.17 3.41
N LEU A 33 25.85 -22.08 2.89
CA LEU A 33 25.09 -21.09 2.15
C LEU A 33 24.48 -21.83 0.96
N SER A 34 23.23 -22.23 1.11
CA SER A 34 22.41 -22.75 0.02
C SER A 34 22.40 -21.68 -1.08
N THR A 35 23.15 -21.92 -2.15
CA THR A 35 23.05 -21.21 -3.41
C THR A 35 21.66 -21.53 -3.97
N GLN A 36 20.67 -20.68 -3.71
CA GLN A 36 19.36 -20.82 -4.35
C GLN A 36 19.49 -20.37 -5.81
N SER A 37 19.94 -21.28 -6.68
CA SER A 37 19.98 -21.09 -8.13
C SER A 37 18.60 -21.23 -8.78
N GLY A 38 17.57 -20.67 -8.16
CA GLY A 38 16.18 -20.69 -8.62
C GLY A 38 15.58 -19.29 -8.67
N THR A 39 14.57 -19.09 -9.52
CA THR A 39 13.82 -17.83 -9.56
C THR A 39 13.26 -17.53 -8.18
N ILE A 40 13.70 -16.43 -7.56
CA ILE A 40 13.23 -16.01 -6.24
C ILE A 40 11.75 -15.68 -6.33
N GLU A 41 10.93 -16.39 -5.54
CA GLU A 41 9.49 -16.18 -5.54
C GLU A 41 9.15 -14.77 -5.02
N HIS A 42 8.64 -13.93 -5.92
CA HIS A 42 8.09 -12.63 -5.60
C HIS A 42 7.17 -12.14 -6.75
N PRO A 43 5.93 -11.73 -6.49
CA PRO A 43 5.23 -11.80 -5.20
C PRO A 43 5.09 -13.23 -4.67
N LEU A 44 4.87 -13.36 -3.36
CA LEU A 44 4.61 -14.65 -2.73
C LEU A 44 3.21 -15.15 -3.12
N LYS A 45 3.08 -16.42 -3.51
CA LYS A 45 1.79 -17.05 -3.85
C LYS A 45 0.83 -17.04 -2.66
N LYS A 46 1.36 -17.17 -1.45
CA LYS A 46 0.62 -17.05 -0.19
C LYS A 46 1.21 -15.91 0.62
N GLY A 47 0.34 -15.13 1.27
CA GLY A 47 0.78 -14.07 2.17
C GLY A 47 1.66 -14.64 3.28
N LEU A 48 2.79 -13.99 3.53
CA LEU A 48 3.75 -14.41 4.54
C LEU A 48 3.16 -14.28 5.94
N VAL A 49 3.15 -15.38 6.69
CA VAL A 49 2.74 -15.40 8.10
C VAL A 49 3.70 -14.54 8.91
N GLY A 50 3.18 -13.72 9.83
CA GLY A 50 3.98 -12.78 10.62
C GLY A 50 4.18 -11.41 9.95
N VAL A 51 3.74 -11.24 8.70
CA VAL A 51 3.66 -9.92 8.04
C VAL A 51 2.19 -9.47 7.99
N PRO A 52 1.89 -8.17 8.23
CA PRO A 52 0.52 -7.67 8.23
C PRO A 52 -0.26 -8.03 6.95
N ALA A 53 -1.38 -8.74 7.12
CA ALA A 53 -2.30 -9.10 6.04
C ALA A 53 -3.26 -7.95 5.71
N LYS A 54 -2.70 -6.80 5.31
CA LYS A 54 -3.46 -5.60 4.94
C LYS A 54 -3.02 -5.05 3.59
N PRO A 55 -3.90 -4.35 2.85
CA PRO A 55 -3.51 -3.65 1.64
C PRO A 55 -2.50 -2.53 1.97
N CYS A 56 -1.55 -2.31 1.07
CA CYS A 56 -0.73 -1.11 1.04
C CYS A 56 -1.65 0.10 0.80
N PRO A 57 -1.56 1.15 1.63
CA PRO A 57 -2.50 2.26 1.53
C PRO A 57 -2.35 3.04 0.21
N ASN A 58 -1.13 3.09 -0.36
CA ASN A 58 -0.87 3.77 -1.63
C ASN A 58 -1.43 3.06 -2.87
N CYS A 59 -1.38 1.72 -2.93
CA CYS A 59 -1.63 0.99 -4.18
C CYS A 59 -2.59 -0.20 -4.08
N GLY A 60 -3.05 -0.54 -2.86
CA GLY A 60 -3.97 -1.65 -2.59
C GLY A 60 -3.35 -3.05 -2.60
N MET A 61 -2.06 -3.19 -2.96
CA MET A 61 -1.37 -4.49 -2.99
C MET A 61 -1.16 -5.03 -1.58
N MET A 62 -1.36 -6.34 -1.36
CA MET A 62 -1.27 -6.94 -0.02
C MET A 62 0.16 -6.95 0.50
N VAL A 63 0.41 -6.30 1.63
CA VAL A 63 1.78 -6.13 2.17
C VAL A 63 2.45 -7.48 2.47
N ASN A 64 1.72 -8.46 2.99
CA ASN A 64 2.24 -9.80 3.27
C ASN A 64 2.54 -10.64 2.01
N VAL A 65 1.94 -10.31 0.86
CA VAL A 65 2.24 -10.95 -0.44
C VAL A 65 3.51 -10.34 -1.06
N TYR A 66 3.76 -9.06 -0.83
CA TYR A 66 4.94 -8.33 -1.31
C TYR A 66 5.99 -8.14 -0.22
N ALA A 67 6.06 -9.08 0.73
CA ALA A 67 6.79 -8.93 1.98
C ALA A 67 8.30 -8.68 1.82
N ARG A 68 8.91 -9.09 0.70
CA ARG A 68 10.35 -8.96 0.45
C ARG A 68 10.80 -7.54 0.12
N THR A 69 9.89 -6.67 -0.30
CA THR A 69 10.22 -5.32 -0.78
C THR A 69 9.56 -4.22 0.05
N ARG A 70 8.89 -4.58 1.15
CA ARG A 70 8.08 -3.64 1.94
C ARG A 70 8.93 -2.68 2.76
N HIS A 71 8.35 -1.51 3.01
CA HIS A 71 8.91 -0.46 3.86
C HIS A 71 7.89 -0.06 4.92
N SER A 72 8.36 0.32 6.11
CA SER A 72 7.55 1.01 7.11
C SER A 72 8.25 2.30 7.49
N PHE A 73 7.48 3.34 7.79
CA PHE A 73 8.02 4.67 7.99
C PHE A 73 7.00 5.53 8.72
N THR A 74 7.43 6.67 9.24
CA THR A 74 6.57 7.73 9.75
C THR A 74 6.45 8.83 8.69
N LEU A 75 5.23 9.26 8.36
CA LEU A 75 4.94 10.40 7.50
C LEU A 75 3.75 11.16 8.09
N ASP A 76 3.85 12.48 8.20
CA ASP A 76 2.83 13.33 8.83
C ASP A 76 2.45 12.88 10.26
N SER A 77 3.45 12.41 11.02
CA SER A 77 3.30 11.84 12.37
C SER A 77 2.53 10.51 12.44
N GLU A 78 2.20 9.92 11.29
CA GLU A 78 1.51 8.63 11.20
C GLU A 78 2.44 7.52 10.74
N LYS A 79 2.24 6.31 11.26
CA LYS A 79 3.01 5.13 10.88
C LYS A 79 2.39 4.43 9.69
N HIS A 80 3.18 4.30 8.63
CA HIS A 80 2.79 3.69 7.37
C HIS A 80 3.55 2.40 7.10
N ILE A 81 2.96 1.55 6.26
CA ILE A 81 3.65 0.39 5.69
C ILE A 81 3.22 0.19 4.23
N THR A 82 4.20 0.12 3.34
CA THR A 82 4.00 0.01 1.90
C THR A 82 4.55 -1.29 1.36
N CYS A 83 4.06 -1.74 0.20
CA CYS A 83 4.55 -2.96 -0.44
C CYS A 83 5.94 -2.79 -1.08
N SER A 84 6.40 -1.56 -1.29
CA SER A 84 7.61 -1.25 -2.06
C SER A 84 8.19 0.13 -1.76
N ILE A 85 9.47 0.30 -2.05
CA ILE A 85 10.13 1.61 -2.08
C ILE A 85 9.50 2.57 -3.08
N HIS A 86 8.91 2.05 -4.18
CA HIS A 86 8.12 2.85 -5.11
C HIS A 86 6.92 3.51 -4.41
N CYS A 87 6.17 2.76 -3.59
CA CYS A 87 5.05 3.33 -2.85
C CYS A 87 5.50 4.25 -1.71
N LEU A 88 6.66 4.00 -1.09
CA LEU A 88 7.28 4.94 -0.16
C LEU A 88 7.61 6.27 -0.87
N ALA A 89 8.32 6.22 -1.99
CA ALA A 89 8.68 7.39 -2.79
C ALA A 89 7.44 8.16 -3.26
N ASP A 90 6.43 7.43 -3.71
CA ASP A 90 5.17 8.02 -4.17
C ASP A 90 4.45 8.75 -3.03
N MET A 91 4.30 8.15 -1.85
CA MET A 91 3.66 8.81 -0.70
C MET A 91 4.41 10.08 -0.25
N ILE A 92 5.74 10.03 -0.18
CA ILE A 92 6.59 11.20 0.11
C ILE A 92 6.38 12.31 -0.91
N THR A 93 6.37 11.95 -2.20
CA THR A 93 6.21 12.93 -3.29
C THR A 93 4.79 13.52 -3.31
N LYS A 94 3.78 12.69 -3.01
CA LYS A 94 2.36 13.07 -2.93
C LYS A 94 2.08 14.08 -1.83
N SER A 95 2.65 13.87 -0.65
CA SER A 95 2.48 14.77 0.50
C SER A 95 3.31 16.04 0.38
N GLY A 96 4.47 15.98 -0.27
CA GLY A 96 5.46 17.07 -0.26
C GLY A 96 6.23 17.15 1.06
N HIS A 97 6.11 16.15 1.93
CA HIS A 97 6.79 16.06 3.22
C HIS A 97 7.79 14.91 3.25
N GLN A 98 8.71 14.96 4.22
CA GLN A 98 9.72 13.92 4.40
C GLN A 98 9.20 12.79 5.29
N ALA A 99 9.64 11.56 4.99
CA ALA A 99 9.42 10.42 5.87
C ALA A 99 10.60 10.25 6.87
N THR A 100 10.29 9.79 8.07
CA THR A 100 11.26 9.43 9.11
C THR A 100 11.09 7.96 9.52
N ASP A 101 11.98 7.44 10.38
CA ASP A 101 11.92 6.07 10.91
C ASP A 101 11.76 4.99 9.82
N ILE A 102 12.43 5.21 8.69
CA ILE A 102 12.27 4.33 7.52
C ILE A 102 12.95 3.01 7.85
N ASN A 103 12.18 1.93 7.77
CA ASN A 103 12.65 0.56 7.88
C ASN A 103 12.37 -0.17 6.56
N THR A 104 13.25 -1.10 6.20
CA THR A 104 13.14 -1.92 4.99
C THR A 104 13.16 -3.40 5.33
N ALA A 105 12.38 -4.21 4.61
CA ALA A 105 12.45 -5.65 4.72
C ALA A 105 13.69 -6.22 4.02
N LEU A 106 14.21 -7.32 4.57
CA LEU A 106 15.32 -8.04 3.98
C LEU A 106 14.81 -9.01 2.93
N TYR A 107 15.34 -8.94 1.72
CA TYR A 107 14.74 -9.67 0.59
C TYR A 107 14.81 -11.18 0.73
N LEU A 108 15.91 -11.70 1.29
CA LEU A 108 16.10 -13.14 1.55
C LEU A 108 15.51 -13.60 2.89
N ASP A 109 15.13 -12.68 3.78
CA ASP A 109 14.51 -12.96 5.08
C ASP A 109 13.37 -11.95 5.36
N PRO A 110 12.25 -12.04 4.60
CA PRO A 110 11.21 -11.00 4.54
C PRO A 110 10.40 -10.80 5.84
N ILE A 111 10.60 -11.66 6.85
CA ILE A 111 10.07 -11.44 8.20
C ILE A 111 10.81 -10.29 8.88
N LYS A 112 12.12 -10.17 8.66
CA LYS A 112 12.97 -9.16 9.29
C LYS A 112 12.87 -7.83 8.56
N MET A 113 12.83 -6.77 9.35
CA MET A 113 13.05 -5.40 8.91
C MET A 113 14.15 -4.77 9.75
N ILE A 114 14.91 -3.88 9.15
CA ILE A 114 15.95 -3.10 9.80
C ILE A 114 15.78 -1.62 9.46
N PRO A 115 16.36 -0.68 10.25
CA PRO A 115 16.51 0.70 9.84
C PRO A 115 17.11 0.75 8.43
N ALA A 116 16.47 1.49 7.54
CA ALA A 116 16.83 1.49 6.12
C ALA A 116 18.15 2.23 5.85
N GLU A 117 18.59 3.09 6.77
CA GLU A 117 19.92 3.71 6.78
C GLU A 117 21.07 2.72 7.01
N ASP A 118 20.80 1.62 7.75
CA ASP A 118 21.75 0.53 7.97
C ASP A 118 21.70 -0.54 6.85
N ALA A 119 20.78 -0.39 5.90
CA ALA A 119 20.56 -1.36 4.83
C ALA A 119 21.37 -1.04 3.58
N LEU A 120 21.82 -2.11 2.92
CA LEU A 120 22.35 -2.07 1.56
C LEU A 120 21.24 -2.36 0.56
N TYR A 121 21.19 -1.58 -0.52
CA TYR A 121 20.26 -1.79 -1.61
C TYR A 121 20.99 -2.34 -2.82
N VAL A 122 20.62 -3.55 -3.28
CA VAL A 122 21.01 -4.03 -4.61
C VAL A 122 20.01 -3.48 -5.62
N VAL A 123 20.50 -2.69 -6.57
CA VAL A 123 19.70 -2.06 -7.62
C VAL A 123 19.97 -2.69 -8.97
N GLY A 124 18.90 -2.98 -9.71
CA GLY A 124 18.98 -3.43 -11.11
C GLY A 124 19.46 -4.88 -11.27
N SER A 125 19.28 -5.72 -10.26
CA SER A 125 19.43 -7.18 -10.40
C SER A 125 18.32 -7.77 -11.27
N ASP A 126 18.50 -9.02 -11.71
CA ASP A 126 17.46 -9.78 -12.41
C ASP A 126 16.31 -10.25 -11.48
N ALA A 127 16.55 -10.25 -10.16
CA ALA A 127 15.56 -10.66 -9.19
C ALA A 127 14.32 -9.73 -9.19
N PRO A 128 13.11 -10.30 -9.06
CA PRO A 128 11.86 -9.55 -9.18
C PRO A 128 11.69 -8.45 -8.11
N GLY A 129 11.50 -7.21 -8.57
CA GLY A 129 11.09 -6.07 -7.75
C GLY A 129 9.57 -5.86 -7.70
N THR A 130 9.13 -4.83 -6.96
CA THR A 130 7.71 -4.44 -6.87
C THR A 130 7.50 -3.06 -7.48
N MET A 131 6.60 -2.97 -8.47
CA MET A 131 6.23 -1.71 -9.14
C MET A 131 7.43 -0.92 -9.67
N THR A 132 8.42 -1.62 -10.24
CA THR A 132 9.68 -1.00 -10.69
C THR A 132 10.21 -1.68 -11.94
N ALA A 133 10.91 -0.91 -12.78
CA ALA A 133 11.69 -1.43 -13.89
C ALA A 133 13.09 -1.90 -13.43
N GLN A 134 13.66 -1.23 -12.42
CA GLN A 134 14.92 -1.60 -11.80
C GLN A 134 14.68 -2.05 -10.36
N SER A 135 14.99 -3.30 -10.04
CA SER A 135 14.86 -3.83 -8.67
C SER A 135 15.61 -2.94 -7.67
N LYS A 136 15.12 -2.86 -6.43
CA LYS A 136 15.69 -2.06 -5.34
C LYS A 136 15.55 -2.89 -4.05
N ILE A 137 16.52 -3.73 -3.79
CA ILE A 137 16.40 -4.90 -2.91
C ILE A 137 17.24 -4.72 -1.65
N GLY A 138 16.62 -4.82 -0.46
CA GLY A 138 17.28 -4.58 0.82
C GLY A 138 18.04 -5.79 1.39
N PHE A 139 19.25 -5.53 1.89
CA PHE A 139 20.14 -6.47 2.59
C PHE A 139 20.72 -5.83 3.86
N ALA A 140 20.94 -6.64 4.90
CA ALA A 140 21.64 -6.21 6.11
C ALA A 140 23.15 -6.52 6.06
N ASP A 141 23.52 -7.61 5.39
CA ASP A 141 24.88 -8.15 5.41
C ASP A 141 25.60 -7.82 4.08
N PRO A 142 26.71 -7.06 4.12
CA PRO A 142 27.51 -6.74 2.94
C PRO A 142 27.99 -7.96 2.15
N LYS A 143 28.33 -9.06 2.82
CA LYS A 143 28.77 -10.28 2.14
C LYS A 143 27.62 -10.90 1.36
N LYS A 144 26.42 -10.97 1.95
CA LYS A 144 25.22 -11.47 1.26
C LYS A 144 24.81 -10.58 0.09
N ALA A 145 24.89 -9.25 0.25
CA ALA A 145 24.60 -8.32 -0.83
C ALA A 145 25.59 -8.51 -1.99
N LYS A 146 26.89 -8.71 -1.71
CA LYS A 146 27.90 -8.98 -2.73
C LYS A 146 27.65 -10.31 -3.44
N THR A 147 27.44 -11.40 -2.70
CA THR A 147 27.09 -12.71 -3.29
C THR A 147 25.84 -12.59 -4.17
N PHE A 148 24.84 -11.86 -3.70
CA PHE A 148 23.64 -11.63 -4.49
C PHE A 148 23.92 -10.87 -5.80
N VAL A 149 24.81 -9.88 -5.80
CA VAL A 149 25.24 -9.21 -7.03
C VAL A 149 26.03 -10.15 -7.95
N ASP A 150 26.89 -11.00 -7.38
CA ASP A 150 27.64 -12.00 -8.17
C ASP A 150 26.67 -12.99 -8.86
N ASP A 151 25.56 -13.36 -8.20
CA ASP A 151 24.57 -14.34 -8.69
C ASP A 151 23.49 -13.72 -9.60
N HIS A 152 23.04 -12.50 -9.31
CA HIS A 152 21.85 -11.85 -9.93
C HIS A 152 22.16 -10.53 -10.64
N GLY A 153 23.42 -10.10 -10.65
CA GLY A 153 23.83 -8.80 -11.16
C GLY A 153 23.30 -7.62 -10.33
N GLY A 154 23.33 -6.44 -10.95
CA GLY A 154 22.98 -5.18 -10.31
C GLY A 154 24.16 -4.51 -9.60
N ARG A 155 23.87 -3.51 -8.78
CA ARG A 155 24.87 -2.74 -8.03
C ARG A 155 24.41 -2.43 -6.62
N ILE A 156 25.33 -2.46 -5.66
CA ILE A 156 25.04 -2.07 -4.27
C ILE A 156 25.02 -0.53 -4.17
N THR A 157 24.06 -0.01 -3.41
CA THR A 157 23.89 1.41 -3.10
C THR A 157 23.21 1.56 -1.73
N ASP A 158 22.95 2.80 -1.30
CA ASP A 158 22.31 3.12 -0.01
C ASP A 158 20.84 3.52 -0.19
N LEU A 159 20.17 3.81 0.92
CA LEU A 159 18.77 4.27 0.91
C LEU A 159 18.57 5.58 0.13
N PRO A 160 19.32 6.68 0.36
CA PRO A 160 19.16 7.92 -0.41
C PRO A 160 19.17 7.70 -1.93
N HIS A 161 20.14 6.94 -2.44
CA HIS A 161 20.25 6.66 -3.87
C HIS A 161 19.12 5.73 -4.37
N ALA A 162 18.77 4.68 -3.62
CA ALA A 162 17.68 3.79 -4.00
C ALA A 162 16.32 4.52 -4.02
N LEU A 163 16.08 5.39 -3.04
CA LEU A 163 14.87 6.21 -2.95
C LEU A 163 14.83 7.25 -4.07
N ALA A 164 15.94 7.93 -4.36
CA ALA A 164 16.03 8.89 -5.47
C ALA A 164 15.67 8.24 -6.82
N LEU A 165 16.20 7.03 -7.09
CA LEU A 165 15.84 6.28 -8.29
C LEU A 165 14.35 5.92 -8.33
N ALA A 166 13.78 5.52 -7.19
CA ALA A 166 12.35 5.21 -7.11
C ALA A 166 11.49 6.45 -7.39
N THR A 167 11.90 7.62 -6.89
CA THR A 167 11.25 8.91 -7.12
C THR A 167 11.31 9.31 -8.59
N THR A 168 12.48 9.21 -9.25
CA THR A 168 12.62 9.53 -10.68
C THR A 168 11.78 8.63 -11.58
N GLU A 169 11.51 7.40 -11.18
CA GLU A 169 10.68 6.45 -11.94
C GLU A 169 9.17 6.70 -11.84
N LEU A 170 8.70 7.50 -10.87
CA LEU A 170 7.27 7.66 -10.58
C LEU A 170 6.48 8.10 -11.82
N ASP A 171 6.87 9.22 -12.44
CA ASP A 171 6.15 9.79 -13.58
C ASP A 171 6.10 8.85 -14.78
N GLY A 172 7.23 8.20 -15.09
CA GLY A 172 7.31 7.25 -16.20
C GLY A 172 6.54 5.94 -15.97
N SER A 173 6.33 5.57 -14.70
CA SER A 173 5.66 4.31 -14.34
C SER A 173 4.13 4.38 -14.36
N TYR A 174 3.54 5.57 -14.19
CA TYR A 174 2.11 5.75 -13.95
C TYR A 174 1.24 5.12 -15.06
N GLY A 175 1.47 5.50 -16.32
CA GLY A 175 0.69 4.98 -17.45
C GLY A 175 0.83 3.46 -17.63
N ALA A 176 2.02 2.90 -17.36
CA ALA A 176 2.24 1.46 -17.42
C ALA A 176 1.52 0.71 -16.29
N ILE A 177 1.51 1.27 -15.07
CA ILE A 177 0.79 0.73 -13.92
C ILE A 177 -0.72 0.72 -14.19
N GLU A 178 -1.28 1.83 -14.67
CA GLU A 178 -2.69 1.92 -15.02
C GLU A 178 -3.06 0.89 -16.10
N LYS A 179 -2.30 0.83 -17.20
CA LYS A 179 -2.51 -0.16 -18.27
C LYS A 179 -2.48 -1.59 -17.74
N LYS A 180 -1.54 -1.91 -16.84
CA LYS A 180 -1.44 -3.25 -16.23
C LYS A 180 -2.63 -3.55 -15.33
N ARG A 181 -3.08 -2.59 -14.52
CA ARG A 181 -4.25 -2.73 -13.65
C ARG A 181 -5.53 -2.96 -14.46
N LYS A 182 -5.70 -2.26 -15.58
CA LYS A 182 -6.80 -2.50 -16.54
C LYS A 182 -6.71 -3.89 -17.18
N LYS A 183 -5.54 -4.24 -17.71
CA LYS A 183 -5.29 -5.55 -18.34
C LYS A 183 -5.59 -6.72 -17.38
N ASN A 184 -5.25 -6.57 -16.11
CA ASN A 184 -5.45 -7.59 -15.09
C ASN A 184 -6.83 -7.50 -14.41
N GLY A 185 -7.72 -6.65 -14.92
CA GLY A 185 -9.08 -6.46 -14.40
C GLY A 185 -9.17 -5.79 -13.03
N LEU A 186 -8.07 -5.30 -12.45
CA LEU A 186 -8.13 -4.55 -11.19
C LEU A 186 -8.94 -3.26 -11.36
N ILE A 187 -8.77 -2.60 -12.51
CA ILE A 187 -9.60 -1.50 -12.98
C ILE A 187 -10.45 -2.00 -14.14
N VAL A 188 -11.74 -1.70 -14.12
CA VAL A 188 -12.68 -2.02 -15.20
C VAL A 188 -13.28 -0.70 -15.68
N GLU A 189 -13.14 -0.39 -16.97
CA GLU A 189 -13.80 0.80 -17.51
C GLU A 189 -15.32 0.56 -17.56
N PRO A 190 -16.15 1.51 -17.08
CA PRO A 190 -17.59 1.35 -17.17
C PRO A 190 -18.02 1.36 -18.64
N GLY A 191 -18.83 0.38 -19.02
CA GLY A 191 -19.51 0.31 -20.31
C GLY A 191 -20.63 1.34 -20.44
N PRO A 192 -21.17 1.51 -21.66
CA PRO A 192 -22.23 2.48 -21.94
C PRO A 192 -23.54 2.17 -21.19
N GLU A 193 -23.75 0.93 -20.76
CA GLU A 193 -24.93 0.50 -20.01
C GLU A 193 -24.70 0.34 -18.49
N ASP A 194 -23.47 0.54 -18.01
CA ASP A 194 -23.24 0.51 -16.57
C ASP A 194 -23.95 1.70 -15.90
N ARG A 195 -24.54 1.44 -14.74
CA ARG A 195 -25.27 2.44 -13.95
C ARG A 195 -24.58 2.65 -12.61
N CYS A 196 -24.47 3.91 -12.22
CA CYS A 196 -24.03 4.31 -10.90
C CYS A 196 -24.97 3.72 -9.85
N ARG A 197 -24.44 2.98 -8.86
CA ARG A 197 -25.24 2.35 -7.80
C ARG A 197 -26.03 3.33 -6.93
N VAL A 198 -25.61 4.59 -6.90
CA VAL A 198 -26.23 5.63 -6.07
C VAL A 198 -27.32 6.39 -6.81
N CYS A 199 -27.01 6.95 -7.98
CA CYS A 199 -27.90 7.89 -8.68
C CYS A 199 -28.42 7.38 -10.03
N ASN A 200 -28.08 6.14 -10.42
CA ASN A 200 -28.45 5.52 -11.69
C ASN A 200 -27.98 6.28 -12.95
N MET A 201 -27.06 7.26 -12.82
CA MET A 201 -26.38 7.89 -13.96
C MET A 201 -25.37 6.94 -14.61
N TYR A 202 -25.02 7.20 -15.87
CA TYR A 202 -24.09 6.41 -16.67
C TYR A 202 -22.62 6.83 -16.40
N PRO A 203 -21.81 6.05 -15.66
CA PRO A 203 -20.45 6.46 -15.30
C PRO A 203 -19.54 6.67 -16.52
N ALA A 204 -19.78 5.95 -17.61
CA ALA A 204 -19.06 6.11 -18.88
C ALA A 204 -19.15 7.54 -19.47
N ARG A 205 -20.16 8.33 -19.09
CA ARG A 205 -20.32 9.72 -19.53
C ARG A 205 -19.48 10.71 -18.73
N PHE A 206 -18.81 10.25 -17.66
CA PHE A 206 -18.06 11.10 -16.74
C PHE A 206 -16.62 10.60 -16.51
N PRO A 207 -15.80 10.41 -17.55
CA PRO A 207 -14.46 9.80 -17.45
C PRO A 207 -13.43 10.60 -16.62
N LYS A 208 -13.78 11.82 -16.19
CA LYS A 208 -12.95 12.66 -15.30
C LYS A 208 -13.37 12.61 -13.83
N PHE A 209 -14.49 11.95 -13.53
CA PHE A 209 -15.08 11.91 -12.19
C PHE A 209 -15.42 10.49 -11.75
N HIS A 210 -15.70 9.60 -12.70
CA HIS A 210 -16.15 8.27 -12.39
C HIS A 210 -15.16 7.53 -11.49
N SER A 211 -15.72 6.66 -10.68
CA SER A 211 -14.95 5.88 -9.72
C SER A 211 -15.51 4.48 -9.66
N GLN A 212 -14.76 3.58 -9.02
CA GLN A 212 -15.21 2.21 -8.80
C GLN A 212 -14.73 1.68 -7.47
N LEU A 213 -15.50 0.75 -6.93
CA LEU A 213 -15.04 -0.12 -5.86
C LEU A 213 -15.12 -1.58 -6.31
N ARG A 214 -14.21 -2.39 -5.78
CA ARG A 214 -14.25 -3.85 -5.90
C ARG A 214 -14.62 -4.43 -4.56
N THR A 215 -15.55 -5.39 -4.55
CA THR A 215 -15.98 -6.07 -3.33
C THR A 215 -15.08 -7.28 -3.03
N ALA A 216 -15.15 -7.80 -1.80
CA ALA A 216 -14.48 -9.04 -1.43
C ALA A 216 -14.99 -10.25 -2.24
N ALA A 217 -16.24 -10.19 -2.73
CA ALA A 217 -16.83 -11.19 -3.63
C ALA A 217 -16.38 -11.04 -5.09
N GLY A 218 -15.62 -9.98 -5.43
CA GLY A 218 -15.08 -9.75 -6.77
C GLY A 218 -15.96 -8.92 -7.70
N GLU A 219 -17.14 -8.48 -7.25
CA GLU A 219 -17.99 -7.53 -7.98
C GLU A 219 -17.27 -6.19 -8.13
N VAL A 220 -17.42 -5.55 -9.28
CA VAL A 220 -17.03 -4.15 -9.51
C VAL A 220 -18.29 -3.31 -9.55
N ILE A 221 -18.35 -2.30 -8.69
CA ILE A 221 -19.45 -1.33 -8.66
C ILE A 221 -18.91 -0.01 -9.19
N HIS A 222 -19.56 0.53 -10.21
CA HIS A 222 -19.21 1.82 -10.80
C HIS A 222 -20.03 2.96 -10.18
N PHE A 223 -19.42 4.14 -10.12
CA PHE A 223 -20.03 5.38 -9.68
C PHE A 223 -19.73 6.48 -10.69
N CYS A 224 -20.69 7.37 -10.93
CA CYS A 224 -20.46 8.51 -11.83
C CYS A 224 -19.51 9.55 -11.23
N SER A 225 -19.29 9.54 -9.92
CA SER A 225 -18.42 10.50 -9.24
C SER A 225 -17.87 10.01 -7.90
N SER A 226 -16.87 10.70 -7.34
CA SER A 226 -16.35 10.46 -6.00
C SER A 226 -17.40 10.71 -4.92
N GLN A 227 -18.28 11.71 -5.08
CA GLN A 227 -19.40 11.99 -4.19
C GLN A 227 -20.31 10.76 -4.05
N CYS A 228 -20.72 10.15 -5.16
CA CYS A 228 -21.53 8.93 -5.11
C CYS A 228 -20.80 7.78 -4.42
N LEU A 229 -19.52 7.58 -4.71
CA LEU A 229 -18.70 6.56 -4.05
C LEU A 229 -18.65 6.75 -2.53
N VAL A 230 -18.40 7.98 -2.06
CA VAL A 230 -18.35 8.31 -0.63
C VAL A 230 -19.72 8.13 0.03
N ASN A 231 -20.80 8.55 -0.62
CA ASN A 231 -22.17 8.32 -0.15
C ASN A 231 -22.48 6.83 0.00
N PHE A 232 -22.08 6.01 -0.98
CA PHE A 232 -22.28 4.57 -0.92
C PHE A 232 -21.50 3.92 0.22
N ILE A 233 -20.22 4.29 0.41
CA ILE A 233 -19.39 3.73 1.49
C ILE A 233 -19.95 4.13 2.87
N ALA A 234 -20.43 5.36 3.02
CA ALA A 234 -20.97 5.87 4.28
C ALA A 234 -22.30 5.22 4.68
N ASP A 235 -23.19 4.94 3.72
CA ASP A 235 -24.47 4.29 3.98
C ASP A 235 -24.88 3.36 2.82
N GLN A 236 -24.37 2.13 2.84
CA GLN A 236 -24.74 1.14 1.83
C GLN A 236 -26.22 0.75 1.88
N SER A 237 -26.86 0.85 3.05
CA SER A 237 -28.25 0.40 3.23
C SER A 237 -29.24 1.24 2.43
N ALA A 238 -28.90 2.50 2.15
CA ALA A 238 -29.66 3.38 1.27
C ALA A 238 -29.64 2.94 -0.21
N TYR A 239 -28.68 2.12 -0.64
CA TYR A 239 -28.44 1.81 -2.05
C TYR A 239 -28.39 0.32 -2.40
N THR A 240 -28.32 -0.55 -1.40
CA THR A 240 -28.33 -2.00 -1.60
C THR A 240 -29.00 -2.72 -0.42
N THR A 241 -29.75 -3.77 -0.73
CA THR A 241 -30.33 -4.67 0.27
C THR A 241 -29.31 -5.66 0.84
N LYS A 242 -28.18 -5.82 0.14
CA LYS A 242 -27.06 -6.69 0.55
C LYS A 242 -25.80 -5.85 0.64
N PRO A 243 -25.39 -5.42 1.85
CA PRO A 243 -24.14 -4.72 2.06
C PRO A 243 -22.95 -5.56 1.56
N VAL A 244 -21.96 -4.88 1.01
CA VAL A 244 -20.74 -5.46 0.46
C VAL A 244 -19.54 -5.11 1.32
N THR A 245 -18.60 -6.05 1.41
CA THR A 245 -17.28 -5.77 1.98
C THR A 245 -16.41 -5.14 0.90
N VAL A 246 -15.97 -3.90 1.12
CA VAL A 246 -15.09 -3.18 0.19
C VAL A 246 -13.68 -3.78 0.26
N ARG A 247 -13.10 -4.10 -0.89
CA ARG A 247 -11.76 -4.68 -1.01
C ARG A 247 -10.72 -3.72 -1.56
N ALA A 248 -11.13 -2.87 -2.50
CA ALA A 248 -10.29 -1.86 -3.13
C ALA A 248 -11.16 -0.79 -3.79
N VAL A 249 -10.62 0.42 -3.90
CA VAL A 249 -11.31 1.59 -4.43
C VAL A 249 -10.38 2.33 -5.37
N TRP A 250 -10.90 2.72 -6.53
CA TRP A 250 -10.19 3.52 -7.51
C TRP A 250 -11.04 4.71 -7.94
N VAL A 251 -10.38 5.83 -8.17
CA VAL A 251 -10.99 7.08 -8.60
C VAL A 251 -10.21 7.62 -9.80
N THR A 252 -10.84 8.44 -10.63
CA THR A 252 -10.12 9.20 -11.66
C THR A 252 -9.65 10.54 -11.14
N LEU A 253 -8.39 10.89 -11.40
CA LEU A 253 -7.81 12.15 -10.96
C LEU A 253 -8.43 13.36 -11.66
N TYR A 254 -8.61 14.47 -10.94
CA TYR A 254 -9.07 15.72 -11.49
C TYR A 254 -7.90 16.69 -11.78
N PRO A 255 -7.95 17.49 -12.86
CA PRO A 255 -8.90 17.47 -13.98
C PRO A 255 -8.47 16.53 -15.12
N GLY A 256 -7.30 15.90 -15.00
CA GLY A 256 -6.62 15.18 -16.08
C GLY A 256 -7.22 13.82 -16.44
N GLY A 257 -8.02 13.22 -15.56
CA GLY A 257 -8.43 11.82 -15.65
C GLY A 257 -7.32 10.86 -15.25
N GLY A 258 -7.47 9.59 -15.63
CA GLY A 258 -6.55 8.51 -15.27
C GLY A 258 -6.84 7.96 -13.88
N TRP A 259 -6.74 6.64 -13.75
CA TRP A 259 -7.16 5.91 -12.56
C TRP A 259 -6.07 5.79 -11.51
N GLU A 260 -6.42 6.07 -10.25
CA GLU A 260 -5.53 5.85 -9.12
C GLU A 260 -6.26 5.19 -7.93
N TYR A 261 -5.50 4.47 -7.11
CA TYR A 261 -6.02 3.91 -5.86
C TYR A 261 -6.39 5.04 -4.89
N ALA A 262 -7.57 4.95 -4.28
CA ALA A 262 -8.18 6.09 -3.60
C ALA A 262 -7.50 6.52 -2.28
N GLY A 263 -6.83 5.59 -1.59
CA GLY A 263 -6.41 5.76 -0.19
C GLY A 263 -5.44 6.91 0.05
N GLU A 264 -4.39 7.04 -0.76
CA GLU A 264 -3.33 8.05 -0.60
C GLU A 264 -3.49 9.17 -1.63
N LEU A 265 -4.70 9.72 -1.72
CA LEU A 265 -5.03 10.88 -2.55
C LEU A 265 -5.54 12.03 -1.68
N TYR A 266 -5.52 13.23 -2.24
CA TYR A 266 -5.99 14.46 -1.60
C TYR A 266 -7.27 14.94 -2.27
N TYR A 267 -8.32 15.12 -1.50
CA TYR A 267 -9.65 15.43 -2.01
C TYR A 267 -10.02 16.86 -1.66
N LEU A 268 -10.19 17.70 -2.68
CA LEU A 268 -10.71 19.05 -2.51
C LEU A 268 -12.24 18.99 -2.46
N THR A 269 -12.80 19.38 -1.32
CA THR A 269 -14.25 19.48 -1.08
C THR A 269 -14.64 20.93 -0.83
N GLY A 270 -15.90 21.30 -1.11
CA GLY A 270 -16.37 22.66 -0.81
C GLY A 270 -15.84 23.77 -1.73
N SER A 271 -15.10 23.38 -2.76
CA SER A 271 -14.71 24.33 -3.80
C SER A 271 -15.89 24.63 -4.73
N THR A 272 -15.75 25.70 -5.51
CA THR A 272 -16.66 25.99 -6.64
C THR A 272 -16.53 24.98 -7.81
N GLY A 273 -15.59 24.05 -7.75
CA GLY A 273 -15.48 22.95 -8.71
C GLY A 273 -16.55 21.89 -8.49
N MET A 274 -17.36 21.65 -9.53
CA MET A 274 -18.53 20.77 -9.46
C MET A 274 -18.28 19.45 -10.21
N GLY A 275 -18.85 18.38 -9.68
CA GLY A 275 -18.94 17.08 -10.33
C GLY A 275 -20.32 16.84 -10.97
N PRO A 276 -20.55 15.64 -11.52
CA PRO A 276 -21.81 15.25 -12.15
C PRO A 276 -23.03 15.39 -11.26
N MET A 277 -22.83 15.33 -9.93
CA MET A 277 -23.89 15.36 -8.91
C MET A 277 -23.82 16.62 -8.02
N GLY A 278 -23.20 17.70 -8.50
CA GLY A 278 -23.08 18.96 -7.75
C GLY A 278 -21.76 19.06 -6.96
N PRO A 279 -21.79 19.48 -5.67
CA PRO A 279 -20.57 19.57 -4.84
C PRO A 279 -19.78 18.26 -4.86
N GLU A 280 -18.46 18.32 -4.98
CA GLU A 280 -17.66 17.15 -5.29
C GLU A 280 -16.41 17.03 -4.39
N ALA A 281 -15.96 15.79 -4.20
CA ALA A 281 -14.64 15.48 -3.69
C ALA A 281 -13.69 15.30 -4.87
N LEU A 282 -13.07 16.40 -5.33
CA LEU A 282 -12.16 16.39 -6.48
C LEU A 282 -10.83 15.73 -6.08
N PRO A 283 -10.47 14.57 -6.66
CA PRO A 283 -9.28 13.83 -6.26
C PRO A 283 -8.02 14.36 -6.95
N PHE A 284 -6.99 14.64 -6.15
CA PHE A 284 -5.68 15.06 -6.59
C PHE A 284 -4.61 14.07 -6.13
N ARG A 285 -3.65 13.81 -7.02
CA ARG A 285 -2.45 13.05 -6.68
C ARG A 285 -1.56 13.81 -5.71
N TRP A 286 -1.35 15.10 -5.96
CA TRP A 286 -0.41 15.94 -5.23
C TRP A 286 -1.14 16.87 -4.28
N ARG A 287 -0.77 16.86 -3.00
CA ARG A 287 -1.35 17.74 -1.97
C ARG A 287 -1.30 19.20 -2.36
N THR A 288 -0.12 19.65 -2.80
CA THR A 288 0.13 21.03 -3.22
C THR A 288 -0.76 21.48 -4.38
N LYS A 289 -1.16 20.58 -5.29
CA LYS A 289 -2.09 20.91 -6.38
C LYS A 289 -3.52 21.06 -5.90
N ALA A 290 -3.95 20.22 -4.96
CA ALA A 290 -5.25 20.35 -4.31
C ALA A 290 -5.34 21.68 -3.55
N GLU A 291 -4.31 22.01 -2.75
CA GLU A 291 -4.24 23.23 -1.96
C GLU A 291 -4.18 24.50 -2.83
N ALA A 292 -3.42 24.46 -3.93
CA ALA A 292 -3.39 25.57 -4.89
C ALA A 292 -4.77 25.82 -5.52
N LEU A 293 -5.52 24.76 -5.84
CA LEU A 293 -6.88 24.94 -6.34
C LEU A 293 -7.81 25.44 -5.23
N ALA A 294 -7.68 24.95 -4.00
CA ALA A 294 -8.44 25.44 -2.86
C ALA A 294 -8.25 26.95 -2.64
N GLY A 295 -7.01 27.44 -2.75
CA GLY A 295 -6.70 28.88 -2.63
C GLY A 295 -7.36 29.77 -3.69
N SER A 296 -7.70 29.22 -4.87
CA SER A 296 -8.33 29.97 -5.96
C SER A 296 -9.83 29.72 -6.14
N LYS A 297 -10.34 28.58 -5.65
CA LYS A 297 -11.72 28.13 -5.85
C LYS A 297 -12.49 27.91 -4.54
N GLY A 298 -11.88 28.18 -3.40
CA GLY A 298 -12.43 27.88 -2.07
C GLY A 298 -12.34 26.40 -1.72
N GLY A 299 -12.83 26.06 -0.53
CA GLY A 299 -12.90 24.68 -0.04
C GLY A 299 -11.74 24.26 0.85
N LYS A 300 -11.72 22.97 1.19
CA LYS A 300 -10.73 22.33 2.07
C LYS A 300 -10.26 21.01 1.45
N VAL A 301 -9.00 20.67 1.73
CA VAL A 301 -8.37 19.44 1.26
C VAL A 301 -8.38 18.42 2.39
N TYR A 302 -8.85 17.21 2.10
CA TYR A 302 -8.91 16.10 3.04
C TYR A 302 -8.23 14.85 2.48
N PRO A 303 -7.57 14.04 3.32
CA PRO A 303 -7.21 12.67 2.95
C PRO A 303 -8.45 11.78 2.85
N TRP A 304 -8.29 10.57 2.30
CA TRP A 304 -9.38 9.65 2.01
C TRP A 304 -10.20 9.23 3.24
N ASP A 305 -9.52 8.88 4.32
CA ASP A 305 -10.10 8.42 5.59
C ASP A 305 -10.91 9.50 6.32
N GLU A 306 -10.62 10.75 5.98
CA GLU A 306 -11.31 11.93 6.45
C GLU A 306 -12.49 12.35 5.57
N LEU A 307 -12.77 11.68 4.45
CA LEU A 307 -13.91 12.02 3.61
C LEU A 307 -15.24 11.56 4.23
N SER A 308 -16.26 12.40 4.10
CA SER A 308 -17.64 12.07 4.45
C SER A 308 -18.64 12.79 3.56
N PRO A 309 -19.88 12.28 3.43
CA PRO A 309 -20.96 12.99 2.72
C PRO A 309 -21.12 14.43 3.18
N GLN A 310 -21.07 14.67 4.49
CA GLN A 310 -21.24 15.98 5.09
C GLN A 310 -20.10 16.93 4.71
N ARG A 311 -18.84 16.45 4.68
CA ARG A 311 -17.70 17.28 4.27
C ARG A 311 -17.76 17.65 2.79
N ILE A 312 -18.33 16.80 1.95
CA ILE A 312 -18.52 17.09 0.52
C ILE A 312 -19.63 18.12 0.31
N LEU A 313 -20.77 17.97 1.01
CA LEU A 313 -21.94 18.83 0.83
C LEU A 313 -21.82 20.18 1.54
N ASN A 314 -21.27 20.20 2.75
CA ASN A 314 -21.20 21.39 3.62
C ASN A 314 -19.87 22.15 3.51
N GLY A 315 -19.06 21.85 2.49
CA GLY A 315 -17.83 22.60 2.24
C GLY A 315 -18.06 23.97 1.59
N LEU A 316 -19.31 24.31 1.27
CA LEU A 316 -19.76 25.63 0.81
C LEU A 316 -20.07 26.55 2.00
#